data_AF-A0ABD0JU67-F1
#
_entry.id   AF-A0ABD0JU67-F1
#
_cell.length_a   1.000
_cell.length_b   1.000
_cell.length_c   1.000
_cell.angle_alpha   90.00
_cell.angle_beta   90.00
_cell.angle_gamma   90.00
#
_symmetry.space_group_name_H-M   'P 1'
#
loop_
_entity.id
_entity.type
_entity.pdbx_description
1 polymer ?
#
loop_
_entity_poly.entity_id
_entity_poly.type
_entity_poly.pdbx_seq_one_letter_code
_entity_poly.pdbx_strand_id
1 'polypeptide(L)'
;CLPWTWYLANDVQFYAVAPIFVFFLHLCPAVGIFLCWLVVFLSAILTGVISTYHRLPAGAAADLMFATHQFMDEYYIKPYCRAAPYFLGLLTGYVLHRNRCELELTKVSRSAADHPWD
;
A
#
# COMPACT_ATOMS: atom_id res chain seq x y z
N CYS A 1 -19.65 0.89 19.75
CA CYS A 1 -19.05 0.37 18.50
C CYS A 1 -17.54 0.58 18.59
N LEU A 2 -16.74 -0.41 18.20
CA LEU A 2 -15.27 -0.35 18.32
C LEU A 2 -14.72 0.46 17.12
N PRO A 3 -14.16 1.67 17.31
CA PRO A 3 -13.82 2.59 16.22
C PRO A 3 -12.71 2.10 15.28
N TRP A 4 -12.10 0.95 15.54
CA TRP A 4 -11.07 0.32 14.69
C TRP A 4 -11.61 -0.80 13.80
N THR A 5 -12.88 -1.20 13.93
CA THR A 5 -13.42 -2.34 13.15
C THR A 5 -13.47 -2.09 11.65
N TRP A 6 -13.47 -0.82 11.21
CA TRP A 6 -13.36 -0.50 9.78
C TRP A 6 -12.05 -1.00 9.17
N TYR A 7 -10.95 -1.02 9.95
CA TYR A 7 -9.67 -1.54 9.50
C TYR A 7 -9.74 -3.06 9.31
N LEU A 8 -10.29 -3.76 10.30
CA LEU A 8 -10.49 -5.21 10.24
C LEU A 8 -11.42 -5.60 9.07
N ALA A 9 -12.47 -4.81 8.83
CA ALA A 9 -13.38 -5.01 7.71
C ALA A 9 -12.69 -4.86 6.34
N ASN A 10 -11.76 -3.91 6.21
CA ASN A 10 -10.98 -3.74 4.99
C ASN A 10 -10.03 -4.93 4.75
N ASP A 11 -9.36 -5.43 5.80
CA ASP A 11 -8.42 -6.54 5.68
C ASP A 11 -9.10 -7.85 5.24
N VAL A 12 -10.30 -8.15 5.75
CA VAL A 12 -11.06 -9.34 5.31
C VAL A 12 -11.52 -9.23 3.85
N GLN A 13 -11.84 -8.02 3.37
CA GLN A 13 -12.18 -7.79 1.95
C GLN A 13 -10.97 -8.07 1.05
N PHE A 14 -9.78 -7.58 1.43
CA PHE A 14 -8.56 -7.85 0.68
C PHE A 14 -8.20 -9.33 0.70
N TYR A 15 -8.36 -10.00 1.85
CA TYR A 15 -8.13 -11.44 1.97
C TYR A 15 -9.09 -12.26 1.09
N ALA A 16 -10.36 -11.88 1.01
CA ALA A 16 -11.33 -12.56 0.15
C ALA A 16 -10.98 -12.41 -1.34
N VAL A 17 -10.37 -11.28 -1.74
CA VAL A 17 -10.00 -10.98 -3.12
C VAL A 17 -8.63 -11.56 -3.50
N ALA A 18 -7.72 -11.71 -2.54
CA ALA A 18 -6.37 -12.25 -2.72
C ALA A 18 -6.27 -13.56 -3.54
N PRO A 19 -7.10 -14.61 -3.33
CA PRO A 19 -6.96 -15.86 -4.08
C PRO A 19 -7.14 -15.69 -5.60
N ILE A 20 -7.93 -14.70 -6.04
CA ILE A 20 -8.11 -14.39 -7.46
C ILE A 20 -6.79 -13.88 -8.05
N PHE A 21 -6.11 -12.98 -7.35
CA PHE A 21 -4.82 -12.43 -7.79
C PHE A 21 -3.72 -13.50 -7.77
N VAL A 22 -3.68 -14.33 -6.72
CA VAL A 22 -2.76 -15.47 -6.63
C VAL A 22 -2.98 -16.46 -7.77
N PHE A 23 -4.24 -16.75 -8.10
CA PHE A 23 -4.58 -17.62 -9.23
C PHE A 23 -4.02 -17.08 -10.55
N PHE A 24 -4.20 -15.78 -10.84
CA PHE A 24 -3.61 -15.16 -12.03
C PHE A 24 -2.08 -15.14 -12.01
N LEU A 25 -1.46 -14.93 -10.85
CA LEU A 25 0.00 -15.01 -10.66
C LEU A 25 0.56 -16.42 -10.96
N HIS A 26 -0.20 -17.47 -10.66
CA HIS A 26 0.18 -18.85 -10.96
C HIS A 26 0.00 -19.22 -12.44
N LEU A 27 -1.10 -18.82 -13.06
CA LEU A 27 -1.34 -19.13 -14.49
C LEU A 27 -0.44 -18.31 -15.41
N CYS A 28 -0.44 -16.99 -15.22
CA CYS A 28 0.23 -16.03 -16.08
C CYS A 28 0.90 -14.96 -15.22
N PRO A 29 2.16 -15.17 -14.79
CA PRO A 29 2.80 -14.28 -13.82
C PRO A 29 2.92 -12.84 -14.32
N ALA A 30 3.11 -12.61 -15.62
CA ALA A 30 3.13 -11.27 -16.19
C ALA A 30 1.78 -10.53 -16.03
N VAL A 31 0.66 -11.21 -16.22
CA VAL A 31 -0.69 -10.64 -16.07
C VAL A 31 -0.99 -10.40 -14.60
N GLY A 32 -0.65 -11.35 -13.72
CA GLY A 32 -0.81 -11.19 -12.27
C GLY A 32 0.00 -10.02 -11.72
N ILE A 33 1.25 -9.86 -12.13
CA ILE A 33 2.11 -8.73 -11.74
C ILE A 33 1.52 -7.41 -12.25
N PHE A 34 1.09 -7.36 -13.51
CA PHE A 34 0.46 -6.17 -14.09
C PHE A 34 -0.80 -5.77 -13.32
N LEU A 35 -1.69 -6.72 -12.99
CA LEU A 35 -2.90 -6.46 -12.22
C LEU A 35 -2.60 -5.92 -10.82
N CYS A 36 -1.61 -6.48 -10.11
CA CYS A 36 -1.20 -5.98 -8.80
C CYS A 36 -0.68 -4.53 -8.89
N TRP A 37 0.20 -4.24 -9.85
CA TRP A 37 0.70 -2.89 -10.07
C TRP A 37 -0.40 -1.91 -10.46
N LEU A 38 -1.36 -2.34 -11.30
CA LEU A 38 -2.51 -1.53 -11.67
C LEU A 38 -3.30 -1.11 -10.43
N VAL A 39 -3.56 -2.02 -9.50
CA VAL A 39 -4.27 -1.70 -8.25
C VAL A 39 -3.45 -0.75 -7.37
N VAL A 40 -2.13 -0.93 -7.28
CA VAL A 40 -1.24 -0.02 -6.54
C VAL A 40 -1.27 1.39 -7.15
N PHE A 41 -1.17 1.52 -8.47
CA PHE A 41 -1.23 2.83 -9.13
C PHE A 41 -2.59 3.49 -9.01
N LEU A 42 -3.68 2.73 -9.19
CA LEU A 42 -5.03 3.25 -8.99
C LEU A 42 -5.24 3.72 -7.55
N SER A 43 -4.73 2.97 -6.57
CA SER A 43 -4.75 3.35 -5.16
C SER A 43 -3.99 4.67 -4.93
N ALA A 44 -2.79 4.82 -5.50
CA ALA A 44 -1.98 6.03 -5.36
C ALA A 44 -2.60 7.25 -6.07
N ILE A 45 -3.11 7.07 -7.29
CA ILE A 45 -3.77 8.13 -8.06
C ILE A 45 -5.04 8.58 -7.34
N LEU A 46 -5.88 7.65 -6.89
CA LEU A 46 -7.12 7.98 -6.19
C LEU A 46 -6.82 8.73 -4.88
N THR A 47 -5.79 8.30 -4.16
CA THR A 47 -5.28 9.00 -2.97
C THR A 47 -4.86 10.44 -3.31
N GLY A 48 -4.11 10.64 -4.39
CA GLY A 48 -3.68 11.96 -4.85
C GLY A 48 -4.83 12.86 -5.33
N VAL A 49 -5.80 12.29 -6.05
CA VAL A 49 -6.99 13.00 -6.53
C VAL A 49 -7.86 13.45 -5.36
N ILE A 50 -8.12 12.56 -4.39
CA ILE A 50 -8.91 12.88 -3.19
C ILE A 50 -8.19 13.95 -2.36
N SER A 51 -6.86 13.83 -2.18
CA SER A 51 -6.07 14.83 -1.47
C SER A 51 -6.16 16.22 -2.13
N THR A 52 -6.10 16.27 -3.47
CA THR A 52 -6.17 17.53 -4.23
C THR A 52 -7.58 18.14 -4.22
N TYR A 53 -8.62 17.31 -4.38
CA TYR A 53 -10.01 17.75 -4.43
C TYR A 53 -10.48 18.30 -3.08
N HIS A 54 -10.10 17.66 -1.97
CA HIS A 54 -10.50 18.08 -0.63
C HIS A 54 -9.51 19.05 0.04
N ARG A 55 -8.45 19.50 -0.66
CA ARG A 55 -7.36 20.35 -0.12
C ARG A 55 -6.77 19.80 1.18
N LEU A 56 -6.70 18.49 1.32
CA LEU A 56 -6.20 17.83 2.52
C LEU A 56 -4.66 17.82 2.48
N PRO A 57 -3.95 18.18 3.56
CA PRO A 57 -2.50 18.21 3.58
C PRO A 57 -1.94 16.81 3.30
N ALA A 58 -1.19 16.69 2.21
CA ALA A 58 -0.67 15.42 1.67
C ALA A 58 0.47 14.79 2.49
N GLY A 59 0.86 15.39 3.62
CA GLY A 59 1.91 14.89 4.50
C GLY A 59 1.75 15.45 5.89
N ALA A 60 2.33 14.75 6.86
CA ALA A 60 2.57 14.93 8.31
C ALA A 60 2.26 16.26 9.05
N ALA A 61 1.58 17.25 8.47
CA ALA A 61 0.84 18.31 9.14
C ALA A 61 -0.49 17.80 9.75
N ALA A 62 -0.58 16.49 10.01
CA ALA A 62 -1.66 15.83 10.73
C ALA A 62 -1.55 15.98 12.25
N ASP A 63 -0.59 16.79 12.72
CA ASP A 63 -0.40 17.10 14.15
C ASP A 63 -1.43 18.09 14.71
N LEU A 64 -2.38 18.56 13.89
CA LEU A 64 -3.53 19.30 14.41
C LEU A 64 -4.61 18.32 14.91
N MET A 65 -4.25 17.50 15.91
CA MET A 65 -4.97 16.81 17.00
C MET A 65 -6.41 16.27 16.81
N PHE A 66 -7.23 16.89 15.96
CA PHE A 66 -8.64 16.61 15.67
C PHE A 66 -9.00 17.08 14.24
N ALA A 67 -8.10 16.96 13.26
CA ALA A 67 -8.26 17.47 11.89
C ALA A 67 -9.35 16.70 11.11
N THR A 68 -10.59 17.01 11.47
CA THR A 68 -11.89 16.78 10.84
C THR A 68 -12.36 15.33 10.75
N HIS A 69 -13.57 15.07 11.26
CA HIS A 69 -14.37 13.89 10.91
C HIS A 69 -14.36 13.62 9.40
N GLN A 70 -14.30 14.69 8.60
CA GLN A 70 -14.19 14.65 7.14
C GLN A 70 -12.93 13.95 6.65
N PHE A 71 -11.76 14.11 7.29
CA PHE A 71 -10.56 13.35 6.92
C PHE A 71 -10.74 11.85 7.19
N MET A 72 -11.35 11.51 8.32
CA MET A 72 -11.60 10.11 8.67
C MET A 72 -12.61 9.46 7.71
N ASP A 73 -13.74 10.12 7.44
CA ASP A 73 -14.81 9.60 6.58
C ASP A 73 -14.45 9.64 5.09
N GLU A 74 -13.80 10.70 4.62
CA GLU A 74 -13.56 10.90 3.18
C GLU A 74 -12.25 10.31 2.67
N TYR A 75 -11.28 10.07 3.56
CA TYR A 75 -9.94 9.61 3.18
C TYR A 75 -9.47 8.38 3.95
N TYR A 76 -9.58 8.38 5.29
CA TYR A 76 -8.91 7.38 6.12
C TYR A 76 -9.62 6.02 6.17
N ILE A 77 -10.96 6.01 6.18
CA ILE A 77 -11.79 4.80 6.24
C ILE A 77 -11.89 4.09 4.88
N LYS A 78 -11.61 4.80 3.76
CA LYS A 78 -11.80 4.26 2.42
C LYS A 78 -10.79 3.17 2.09
N PRO A 79 -11.23 1.95 1.72
CA PRO A 79 -10.34 0.80 1.48
C PRO A 79 -9.38 1.05 0.31
N TYR A 80 -9.80 1.81 -0.70
CA TYR A 80 -9.01 2.01 -1.93
C TYR A 80 -7.67 2.70 -1.71
N CYS A 81 -7.56 3.59 -0.72
CA CYS A 81 -6.29 4.27 -0.39
C CYS A 81 -5.31 3.37 0.38
N ARG A 82 -5.80 2.23 0.90
CA ARG A 82 -5.06 1.27 1.74
C ARG A 82 -4.70 -0.02 1.02
N ALA A 83 -5.20 -0.21 -0.19
CA ALA A 83 -4.95 -1.41 -0.98
C ALA A 83 -3.47 -1.55 -1.37
N ALA A 84 -2.77 -0.45 -1.66
CA ALA A 84 -1.38 -0.46 -2.14
C ALA A 84 -0.42 -1.35 -1.30
N PRO A 85 -0.28 -1.17 0.04
CA PRO A 85 0.61 -2.00 0.85
C PRO A 85 0.23 -3.49 0.83
N TYR A 86 -1.06 -3.82 0.74
CA TYR A 86 -1.52 -5.21 0.69
C TYR A 86 -1.04 -5.91 -0.60
N PHE A 87 -1.25 -5.27 -1.76
CA PHE A 87 -0.83 -5.84 -3.05
C PHE A 87 0.69 -5.86 -3.24
N LEU A 88 1.42 -4.89 -2.65
CA LEU A 88 2.88 -4.94 -2.58
C LEU A 88 3.37 -6.12 -1.74
N GLY A 89 2.72 -6.39 -0.61
CA GLY A 89 2.98 -7.59 0.20
C GLY A 89 2.73 -8.88 -0.59
N LEU A 90 1.64 -8.93 -1.36
CA LEU A 90 1.31 -10.08 -2.21
C LEU A 90 2.38 -10.33 -3.29
N LEU A 91 2.83 -9.27 -3.96
CA LEU A 91 3.92 -9.34 -4.94
C LEU A 91 5.23 -9.79 -4.30
N THR A 92 5.56 -9.25 -3.13
CA THR A 92 6.77 -9.62 -2.39
C THR A 92 6.73 -11.10 -1.98
N GLY A 93 5.58 -11.57 -1.49
CA GLY A 93 5.36 -12.98 -1.17
C GLY A 93 5.49 -13.89 -2.40
N TYR A 94 5.01 -13.45 -3.56
CA TYR A 94 5.18 -14.19 -4.81
C TYR A 94 6.65 -14.28 -5.25
N VAL A 95 7.41 -13.18 -5.18
CA VAL A 95 8.85 -13.18 -5.47
C VAL A 95 9.60 -14.11 -4.52
N LEU A 96 9.26 -14.06 -3.23
CA LEU A 96 9.85 -14.94 -2.22
C LEU A 96 9.56 -16.42 -2.53
N HIS A 97 8.33 -16.75 -2.90
CA HIS A 97 7.95 -18.10 -3.29
C HIS A 97 8.73 -18.59 -4.53
N ARG A 98 8.93 -17.71 -5.52
CA ARG A 98 9.71 -18.03 -6.73
C ARG A 98 11.18 -18.28 -6.43
N ASN A 99 11.75 -17.58 -5.45
CA ASN A 99 13.13 -17.71 -5.03
C ASN A 99 13.33 -18.80 -3.96
N ARG A 100 12.37 -19.72 -3.77
CA ARG A 100 12.42 -20.78 -2.73
C ARG A 100 12.65 -20.26 -1.31
N CYS A 101 12.15 -19.07 -1.01
CA CYS A 101 12.38 -18.36 0.25
C CYS A 101 13.83 -17.95 0.52
N GLU A 102 14.70 -17.97 -0.50
CA GLU A 102 16.06 -17.45 -0.43
C GLU A 102 16.08 -16.00 -0.92
N LEU A 103 16.31 -15.06 0.00
CA LEU A 103 16.47 -13.64 -0.32
C LEU A 103 17.97 -13.30 -0.35
N GLU A 104 18.55 -13.37 -1.54
CA GLU A 104 19.86 -12.76 -1.81
C GLU A 104 19.70 -11.23 -1.82
N LEU A 105 19.61 -10.63 -0.63
CA LEU A 105 19.60 -9.19 -0.48
C LEU A 105 20.95 -8.65 -0.97
N THR A 106 20.97 -8.09 -2.17
CA THR A 106 22.13 -7.31 -2.61
C THR A 106 22.31 -6.19 -1.60
N LYS A 107 23.39 -6.26 -0.80
CA LYS A 107 23.76 -5.19 0.13
C LYS A 107 23.94 -3.91 -0.68
N VAL A 108 22.93 -3.05 -0.67
CA VAL A 108 23.12 -1.64 -1.03
C VAL A 108 23.96 -1.08 0.10
N SER A 109 25.28 -1.03 -0.10
CA SER A 109 26.16 -0.39 0.87
C SER A 109 25.74 1.07 0.95
N ARG A 110 25.27 1.49 2.12
CA ARG A 110 25.16 2.92 2.42
C ARG A 110 26.60 3.44 2.41
N SER A 111 26.96 4.17 1.35
CA SER A 111 28.08 5.10 1.42
C SER A 111 27.68 6.16 2.45
N ALA A 112 28.09 5.91 3.69
CA ALA A 112 28.02 6.84 4.80
C ALA A 112 29.35 7.59 4.83
N ALA A 113 29.41 8.71 4.11
CA ALA A 113 30.42 9.77 4.11
C ALA A 113 30.08 10.58 2.84
N ASP A 114 29.59 11.81 2.89
CA ASP A 114 30.27 12.98 3.45
C ASP A 114 29.22 14.03 3.88
N HIS A 115 29.26 14.45 5.15
CA HIS A 115 28.62 15.70 5.57
C HIS A 115 29.75 16.65 6.00
N PRO A 116 30.09 17.66 5.19
CA PRO A 116 31.21 18.56 5.47
C PRO A 116 30.70 19.80 6.21
N TRP A 117 30.54 19.72 7.54
CA TRP A 117 30.39 20.92 8.38
C TRP A 117 31.10 20.70 9.73
N ASP A 118 32.43 20.59 9.65
CA ASP A 118 33.34 21.20 10.64
C ASP A 118 33.59 22.66 10.23
#